data_AF-A0A9J6DUZ5-F1
#
_entry.id   AF-A0A9J6DUZ5-F1
#
_cell.length_a   1.000
_cell.length_b   1.000
_cell.length_c   1.000
_cell.angle_alpha   90.00
_cell.angle_beta   90.00
_cell.angle_gamma   90.00
#
_symmetry.space_group_name_H-M   'P 1'
#
loop_
_entity.id
_entity.type
_entity.pdbx_description
1 polymer ?
#
loop_
_entity_poly.entity_id
_entity_poly.type
_entity_poly.pdbx_seq_one_letter_code
_entity_poly.pdbx_strand_id
1 'polypeptide(L)'
;MVLSLNPITLANSIVEMGDPRTRDYPLVLNPLFVFPLVFCYLYFVKVAGPRWMKDRKPFDIINVVRFYNLVMVVVAAVFLYLHLKMTYLPGGRYNLWCQGMTGETDEELVRYYRYGWFFIAVRYADLLDTVFCVLRKKFNQITHLHVIHHTMVTVNVWYYALFAPEGQPALGLAMNAFVHVVMYFYYFLATLGPRVRKHLWWKKYLTTMQIAQFEAQSPQEEMTLIFDLSFLLQKLDAISDPRTRDYPVVLNPFFVFPMVAAYLYFVKVAGPRWMQKREPFNIINVIRIYNVSMVVVNSISLVMLLIPTYLPGGSYSLWCQGVEGISSKEHLKYYKYAWIFIAWRYADLLDTVFFILRKKFNQVTHLHVIHHTIVVVNIWFYGRFAPAASALECASISGGSGHLTTLQIVQFIIIIVHMSVPLFVECGFPRPAVYVANTQTFLILCLFVNFYVRSYTCHNKLVTEGTKQVSQENGRASTEDAKKR
;
A
#
# COMPACT_ATOMS: atom_id res chain seq x y z
N MET A 1 -20.51 9.26 14.26
CA MET A 1 -21.06 8.23 13.35
C MET A 1 -20.18 6.99 13.46
N VAL A 2 -20.69 5.95 14.12
CA VAL A 2 -19.93 4.75 14.49
C VAL A 2 -19.68 3.91 13.24
N LEU A 3 -18.46 3.89 12.71
CA LEU A 3 -18.06 2.95 11.66
C LEU A 3 -17.92 1.57 12.32
N SER A 4 -18.98 0.78 12.31
CA SER A 4 -18.92 -0.63 12.72
C SER A 4 -18.03 -1.37 11.71
N LEU A 5 -16.98 -2.01 12.22
CA LEU A 5 -15.97 -2.76 11.44
C LEU A 5 -16.43 -4.17 11.06
N ASN A 6 -17.74 -4.37 10.87
CA ASN A 6 -18.18 -5.57 10.15
C ASN A 6 -17.84 -5.31 8.66
N PRO A 7 -17.08 -6.19 7.99
CA PRO A 7 -16.73 -5.99 6.58
C PRO A 7 -17.98 -5.83 5.70
N ILE A 8 -19.11 -6.40 6.12
CA ILE A 8 -20.42 -6.22 5.49
C ILE A 8 -20.96 -4.81 5.74
N THR A 9 -20.88 -4.29 6.97
CA THR A 9 -21.34 -2.92 7.26
C THR A 9 -20.45 -1.88 6.59
N LEU A 10 -19.13 -2.09 6.57
CA LEU A 10 -18.18 -1.24 5.84
C LEU A 10 -18.45 -1.27 4.33
N ALA A 11 -18.64 -2.46 3.76
CA ALA A 11 -19.00 -2.62 2.35
C ALA A 11 -20.32 -1.89 2.02
N ASN A 12 -21.33 -2.06 2.85
CA ASN A 12 -22.63 -1.39 2.67
C ASN A 12 -22.48 0.13 2.80
N SER A 13 -21.71 0.63 3.77
CA SER A 13 -21.42 2.07 3.89
C SER A 13 -20.67 2.61 2.68
N ILE A 14 -19.77 1.83 2.05
CA ILE A 14 -19.09 2.23 0.82
C ILE A 14 -20.08 2.35 -0.34
N VAL A 15 -21.01 1.39 -0.48
CA VAL A 15 -22.06 1.44 -1.51
C VAL A 15 -23.01 2.61 -1.27
N GLU A 16 -23.36 2.90 -0.02
CA GLU A 16 -24.21 4.05 0.35
C GLU A 16 -23.56 5.40 0.03
N MET A 17 -22.23 5.49 0.08
CA MET A 17 -21.47 6.67 -0.32
C MET A 17 -21.37 6.83 -1.85
N GLY A 18 -21.73 5.81 -2.62
CA GLY A 18 -21.71 5.82 -4.08
C GLY A 18 -22.84 6.65 -4.71
N ASP A 19 -22.70 6.93 -6.00
CA ASP A 19 -23.67 7.68 -6.78
C ASP A 19 -25.05 6.97 -6.76
N PRO A 20 -26.14 7.67 -6.38
CA PRO A 20 -27.48 7.07 -6.31
C PRO A 20 -27.96 6.49 -7.64
N ARG A 21 -27.40 6.92 -8.78
CA ARG A 21 -27.77 6.46 -10.12
C ARG A 21 -27.24 5.07 -10.46
N THR A 22 -26.13 4.66 -9.83
CA THR A 22 -25.46 3.37 -10.13
C THR A 22 -25.38 2.42 -8.94
N ARG A 23 -25.46 2.92 -7.70
CA ARG A 23 -25.28 2.10 -6.47
C ARG A 23 -26.21 0.90 -6.35
N ASP A 24 -27.41 0.95 -6.93
CA ASP A 24 -28.41 -0.11 -6.83
C ASP A 24 -28.23 -1.22 -7.88
N TYR A 25 -27.24 -1.11 -8.76
CA TYR A 25 -27.00 -2.16 -9.74
C TYR A 25 -26.44 -3.45 -9.10
N PRO A 26 -26.96 -4.63 -9.51
CA PRO A 26 -26.67 -5.87 -8.83
C PRO A 26 -25.21 -6.32 -9.00
N LEU A 27 -24.68 -6.98 -7.97
CA LEU A 27 -23.44 -7.79 -7.84
C LEU A 27 -22.11 -7.14 -8.27
N VAL A 28 -22.07 -6.50 -9.43
CA VAL A 28 -20.90 -5.96 -10.13
C VAL A 28 -20.29 -4.76 -9.42
N LEU A 29 -21.08 -3.96 -8.71
CA LEU A 29 -20.60 -2.78 -7.97
C LEU A 29 -20.42 -3.04 -6.47
N ASN A 30 -20.71 -4.25 -6.00
CA ASN A 30 -20.60 -4.58 -4.60
C ASN A 30 -19.13 -4.88 -4.24
N PRO A 31 -18.50 -4.17 -3.29
CA PRO A 31 -17.11 -4.44 -2.88
C PRO A 31 -16.92 -5.87 -2.33
N LEU A 32 -17.96 -6.48 -1.75
CA LEU A 32 -17.93 -7.88 -1.29
C LEU A 32 -17.86 -8.90 -2.44
N PHE A 33 -18.14 -8.48 -3.67
CA PHE A 33 -17.92 -9.31 -4.85
C PHE A 33 -16.56 -9.02 -5.49
N VAL A 34 -16.23 -7.74 -5.69
CA VAL A 34 -15.04 -7.31 -6.45
C VAL A 34 -13.73 -7.70 -5.75
N PHE A 35 -13.58 -7.42 -4.46
CA PHE A 35 -12.31 -7.72 -3.76
C PHE A 35 -12.06 -9.23 -3.62
N PRO A 36 -13.05 -10.07 -3.26
CA PRO A 36 -12.89 -11.51 -3.31
C PRO A 36 -12.63 -12.06 -4.72
N LEU A 37 -13.29 -11.52 -5.75
CA LEU A 37 -13.02 -11.90 -7.15
C LEU A 37 -11.56 -11.67 -7.52
N VAL A 38 -11.02 -10.48 -7.23
CA VAL A 38 -9.62 -10.12 -7.49
C VAL A 38 -8.66 -11.00 -6.69
N PHE A 39 -8.96 -11.25 -5.42
CA PHE A 39 -8.14 -12.13 -4.57
C PHE A 39 -8.11 -13.57 -5.12
N CYS A 40 -9.28 -14.13 -5.46
CA CYS A 40 -9.40 -15.46 -6.06
C CYS A 40 -8.66 -15.54 -7.40
N TYR A 41 -8.78 -14.52 -8.25
CA TYR A 41 -8.05 -14.41 -9.50
C TYR A 41 -6.52 -14.42 -9.28
N LEU A 42 -6.00 -13.59 -8.37
CA LEU A 42 -4.57 -13.52 -8.08
C LEU A 42 -4.05 -14.86 -7.52
N TYR A 43 -4.81 -15.46 -6.60
CA TYR A 43 -4.49 -16.77 -6.04
C TYR A 43 -4.47 -17.85 -7.14
N PHE A 44 -5.46 -17.86 -8.03
CA PHE A 44 -5.52 -18.81 -9.14
C PHE A 44 -4.35 -18.62 -10.11
N VAL A 45 -4.10 -17.40 -10.59
CA VAL A 45 -3.09 -17.14 -11.63
C VAL A 45 -1.66 -17.31 -11.10
N LYS A 46 -1.38 -16.94 -9.85
CA LYS A 46 -0.02 -17.01 -9.27
C LYS A 46 0.29 -18.32 -8.57
N VAL A 47 -0.71 -18.98 -7.98
CA VAL A 47 -0.47 -20.13 -7.09
C VAL A 47 -1.21 -21.38 -7.56
N ALA A 48 -2.55 -21.39 -7.46
CA ALA A 48 -3.32 -22.62 -7.62
C ALA A 48 -3.29 -23.17 -9.06
N GLY A 49 -3.49 -22.32 -10.06
CA GLY A 49 -3.51 -22.68 -11.47
C GLY A 49 -2.17 -23.23 -11.97
N PRO A 50 -1.03 -22.52 -11.82
CA PRO A 50 0.28 -23.04 -12.20
C PRO A 50 0.65 -24.34 -11.46
N ARG A 51 0.33 -24.45 -10.16
CA ARG A 51 0.57 -25.66 -9.36
C ARG A 51 -0.25 -26.84 -9.87
N TRP A 52 -1.53 -26.64 -10.19
CA TRP A 52 -2.41 -27.67 -10.73
C TRP A 52 -2.03 -28.10 -12.14
N MET A 53 -1.55 -27.16 -12.96
CA MET A 53 -1.13 -27.44 -14.33
C MET A 53 0.26 -28.10 -14.40
N LYS A 54 1.09 -28.06 -13.34
CA LYS A 54 2.48 -28.56 -13.36
C LYS A 54 2.59 -29.95 -14.02
N ASP A 55 1.76 -30.89 -13.57
CA ASP A 55 1.82 -32.30 -13.97
C ASP A 55 0.81 -32.68 -15.08
N ARG A 56 0.08 -31.70 -15.65
CA ARG A 56 -0.96 -31.94 -16.67
C ARG A 56 -0.51 -31.48 -18.06
N LYS A 57 -1.05 -32.09 -19.12
CA LYS A 57 -0.87 -31.57 -20.49
C LYS A 57 -1.68 -30.27 -20.69
N PRO A 58 -1.24 -29.33 -21.55
CA PRO A 58 -2.02 -28.12 -21.83
C PRO A 58 -3.38 -28.48 -22.45
N PHE A 59 -4.44 -27.82 -22.02
CA PHE A 59 -5.78 -28.05 -22.56
C PHE A 59 -5.91 -27.51 -23.99
N ASP A 60 -6.52 -28.30 -24.88
CA ASP A 60 -6.86 -27.84 -26.23
C ASP A 60 -8.22 -27.15 -26.27
N ILE A 61 -8.24 -25.92 -25.76
CA ILE A 61 -9.43 -25.07 -25.69
C ILE A 61 -9.41 -23.99 -26.78
N ILE A 62 -8.75 -24.23 -27.91
CA ILE A 62 -8.55 -23.19 -28.94
C ILE A 62 -9.87 -22.67 -29.53
N ASN A 63 -10.88 -23.52 -29.67
CA ASN A 63 -12.20 -23.12 -30.16
C ASN A 63 -12.96 -22.27 -29.14
N VAL A 64 -12.82 -22.56 -27.84
CA VAL A 64 -13.40 -21.75 -26.75
C VAL A 64 -12.76 -20.36 -26.74
N VAL A 65 -11.42 -20.30 -26.83
CA VAL A 65 -10.69 -19.03 -26.90
C VAL A 65 -11.06 -18.24 -28.16
N ARG A 66 -11.26 -18.92 -29.30
CA ARG A 66 -11.70 -18.28 -30.54
C ARG A 66 -13.10 -17.68 -30.41
N PHE A 67 -14.05 -18.44 -29.85
CA PHE A 67 -15.40 -17.96 -29.60
C PHE A 67 -15.42 -16.78 -28.63
N TYR A 68 -14.69 -16.90 -27.51
CA TYR A 68 -14.53 -15.84 -26.53
C TYR A 68 -14.00 -14.55 -27.17
N ASN A 69 -12.87 -14.61 -27.90
CA ASN A 69 -12.31 -13.43 -28.56
C ASN A 69 -13.29 -12.78 -29.53
N LEU A 70 -14.06 -13.57 -30.30
CA LEU A 70 -15.06 -13.05 -31.23
C LEU A 70 -16.20 -12.34 -30.50
N VAL A 71 -16.70 -12.92 -29.41
CA VAL A 71 -17.72 -12.30 -28.55
C VAL A 71 -17.19 -10.99 -27.97
N MET A 72 -15.95 -10.97 -27.48
CA MET A 72 -15.33 -9.76 -26.93
C MET A 72 -15.20 -8.64 -27.96
N VAL A 73 -14.87 -8.96 -29.23
CA VAL A 73 -14.87 -7.98 -30.34
C VAL A 73 -16.26 -7.38 -30.53
N VAL A 74 -17.29 -8.21 -30.65
CA VAL A 74 -18.67 -7.74 -30.89
C VAL A 74 -19.15 -6.87 -29.75
N VAL A 75 -18.96 -7.33 -28.51
CA VAL A 75 -19.38 -6.60 -27.32
C VAL A 75 -18.64 -5.28 -27.18
N ALA A 76 -17.31 -5.25 -27.40
CA ALA A 76 -16.54 -4.01 -27.37
C ALA A 76 -16.93 -3.02 -28.48
N ALA A 77 -17.27 -3.52 -29.68
CA ALA A 77 -17.70 -2.67 -30.79
C ALA A 77 -19.10 -2.07 -30.55
N VAL A 78 -20.03 -2.87 -30.03
CA VAL A 78 -21.36 -2.40 -29.63
C VAL A 78 -21.23 -1.37 -28.50
N PHE A 79 -20.37 -1.62 -27.51
CA PHE A 79 -20.08 -0.66 -26.45
C PHE A 79 -19.61 0.66 -27.01
N LEU A 80 -18.57 0.62 -27.85
CA LEU A 80 -17.97 1.81 -28.43
C LEU A 80 -19.00 2.63 -29.21
N TYR A 81 -19.83 1.96 -30.02
CA TYR A 81 -20.88 2.63 -30.79
C TYR A 81 -21.90 3.32 -29.88
N LEU A 82 -22.44 2.61 -28.88
CA LEU A 82 -23.43 3.17 -27.95
C LEU A 82 -22.83 4.30 -27.12
N HIS A 83 -21.60 4.12 -26.62
CA HIS A 83 -20.89 5.10 -25.83
C HIS A 83 -20.66 6.38 -26.62
N LEU A 84 -20.11 6.29 -27.84
CA LEU A 84 -19.90 7.45 -28.71
C LEU A 84 -21.22 8.12 -29.10
N LYS A 85 -22.28 7.35 -29.35
CA LYS A 85 -23.62 7.88 -29.68
C LYS A 85 -24.17 8.79 -28.59
N MET A 86 -24.03 8.38 -27.33
CA MET A 86 -24.58 9.10 -26.17
C MET A 86 -23.69 10.26 -25.71
N THR A 87 -22.40 10.25 -26.05
CA THR A 87 -21.42 11.24 -25.58
C THR A 87 -21.05 12.26 -26.65
N TYR A 88 -20.42 11.82 -27.75
CA TYR A 88 -19.71 12.70 -28.69
C TYR A 88 -20.29 12.78 -30.11
N LEU A 89 -21.11 11.81 -30.53
CA LEU A 89 -21.76 11.81 -31.85
C LEU A 89 -23.02 12.70 -31.85
N PRO A 90 -23.63 12.99 -33.01
CA PRO A 90 -24.81 13.85 -33.10
C PRO A 90 -25.94 13.40 -32.16
N GLY A 91 -26.33 14.27 -31.22
CA GLY A 91 -27.27 13.98 -30.13
C GLY A 91 -26.60 13.78 -28.75
N GLY A 92 -25.28 13.65 -28.69
CA GLY A 92 -24.50 13.56 -27.46
C GLY A 92 -24.26 14.93 -26.81
N ARG A 93 -24.16 14.94 -25.47
CA ARG A 93 -24.06 16.16 -24.65
C ARG A 93 -22.63 16.47 -24.17
N TYR A 94 -21.63 15.67 -24.57
CA TYR A 94 -20.30 15.75 -23.97
C TYR A 94 -19.35 16.66 -24.76
N ASN A 95 -18.59 17.48 -24.03
CA ASN A 95 -17.48 18.25 -24.60
C ASN A 95 -16.19 17.43 -24.59
N LEU A 96 -15.45 17.45 -25.70
CA LEU A 96 -14.15 16.75 -25.85
C LEU A 96 -13.04 17.35 -24.96
N TRP A 97 -13.18 18.61 -24.57
CA TRP A 97 -12.15 19.34 -23.82
C TRP A 97 -12.33 19.26 -22.31
N CYS A 98 -13.53 19.59 -21.83
CA CYS A 98 -13.85 19.60 -20.42
C CYS A 98 -15.30 19.19 -20.20
N GLN A 99 -15.49 18.04 -19.56
CA GLN A 99 -16.77 17.47 -19.22
C GLN A 99 -16.85 17.22 -17.71
N GLY A 100 -17.72 17.97 -17.04
CA GLY A 100 -18.08 17.75 -15.64
C GLY A 100 -19.12 16.64 -15.46
N MET A 101 -19.39 16.31 -14.21
CA MET A 101 -20.52 15.45 -13.82
C MET A 101 -21.77 16.32 -13.69
N THR A 102 -22.80 16.05 -14.49
CA THR A 102 -24.03 16.86 -14.50
C THR A 102 -25.08 16.37 -13.50
N GLY A 103 -25.01 15.10 -13.09
CA GLY A 103 -25.95 14.56 -12.09
C GLY A 103 -27.38 14.35 -12.60
N GLU A 104 -27.62 14.60 -13.90
CA GLU A 104 -28.96 14.50 -14.51
C GLU A 104 -29.46 13.05 -14.50
N THR A 105 -30.78 12.87 -14.46
CA THR A 105 -31.46 11.56 -14.39
C THR A 105 -32.46 11.39 -15.52
N ASP A 106 -32.12 11.85 -16.72
CA ASP A 106 -32.96 11.65 -17.91
C ASP A 106 -33.09 10.16 -18.25
N GLU A 107 -34.23 9.74 -18.81
CA GLU A 107 -34.48 8.33 -19.17
C GLU A 107 -33.43 7.77 -20.12
N GLU A 108 -32.91 8.58 -21.04
CA GLU A 108 -31.85 8.19 -21.96
C GLU A 108 -30.52 7.95 -21.24
N LEU A 109 -30.23 8.72 -20.19
CA LEU A 109 -29.01 8.63 -19.41
C LEU A 109 -29.05 7.43 -18.45
N VAL A 110 -30.21 7.16 -17.84
CA VAL A 110 -30.44 5.94 -17.05
C VAL A 110 -30.29 4.69 -17.92
N ARG A 111 -30.75 4.74 -19.18
CA ARG A 111 -30.54 3.66 -20.16
C ARG A 111 -29.06 3.47 -20.49
N TYR A 112 -28.31 4.56 -20.64
CA TYR A 112 -26.87 4.53 -20.84
C TYR A 112 -26.13 3.87 -19.67
N TYR A 113 -26.44 4.20 -18.42
CA TYR A 113 -25.83 3.55 -17.25
C TYR A 113 -26.15 2.05 -17.17
N ARG A 114 -27.37 1.66 -17.55
CA ARG A 114 -27.76 0.24 -17.58
C ARG A 114 -26.92 -0.56 -18.57
N TYR A 115 -26.59 0.02 -19.72
CA TYR A 115 -25.62 -0.56 -20.64
C TYR A 115 -24.21 -0.55 -20.05
N GLY A 116 -23.80 0.57 -19.43
CA GLY A 116 -22.52 0.69 -18.72
C GLY A 116 -22.28 -0.44 -17.71
N TRP A 117 -23.30 -0.80 -16.92
CA TRP A 117 -23.25 -1.93 -15.99
C TRP A 117 -22.89 -3.25 -16.68
N PHE A 118 -23.54 -3.58 -17.81
CA PHE A 118 -23.24 -4.79 -18.56
C PHE A 118 -21.79 -4.78 -19.07
N PHE A 119 -21.30 -3.62 -19.51
CA PHE A 119 -19.92 -3.49 -19.98
C PHE A 119 -18.90 -3.59 -18.86
N ILE A 120 -19.22 -3.20 -17.63
CA ILE A 120 -18.38 -3.47 -16.46
C ILE A 120 -18.27 -4.98 -16.21
N ALA A 121 -19.38 -5.71 -16.30
CA ALA A 121 -19.34 -7.17 -16.16
C ALA A 121 -18.43 -7.82 -17.23
N VAL A 122 -18.44 -7.29 -18.45
CA VAL A 122 -17.53 -7.70 -19.54
C VAL A 122 -16.07 -7.39 -19.19
N ARG A 123 -15.78 -6.28 -18.50
CA ARG A 123 -14.41 -5.98 -18.02
C ARG A 123 -13.91 -6.97 -16.98
N TYR A 124 -14.79 -7.58 -16.20
CA TYR A 124 -14.41 -8.69 -15.33
C TYR A 124 -14.19 -9.98 -16.12
N ALA A 125 -14.86 -10.15 -17.26
CA ALA A 125 -14.59 -11.26 -18.17
C ALA A 125 -13.17 -11.20 -18.77
N ASP A 126 -12.57 -10.01 -18.92
CA ASP A 126 -11.16 -9.85 -19.37
C ASP A 126 -10.17 -10.66 -18.50
N LEU A 127 -10.50 -10.95 -17.24
CA LEU A 127 -9.69 -11.79 -16.36
C LEU A 127 -9.53 -13.23 -16.90
N LEU A 128 -10.50 -13.72 -17.70
CA LEU A 128 -10.46 -15.05 -18.32
C LEU A 128 -9.30 -15.21 -19.31
N ASP A 129 -8.76 -14.12 -19.87
CA ASP A 129 -7.60 -14.19 -20.76
C ASP A 129 -6.38 -14.82 -20.07
N THR A 130 -6.12 -14.42 -18.82
CA THR A 130 -5.06 -15.07 -18.02
C THR A 130 -5.39 -16.51 -17.69
N VAL A 131 -6.66 -16.82 -17.40
CA VAL A 131 -7.11 -18.17 -17.07
C VAL A 131 -6.84 -19.08 -18.27
N PHE A 132 -7.17 -18.64 -19.48
CA PHE A 132 -6.84 -19.37 -20.71
C PHE A 132 -5.33 -19.51 -20.91
N CYS A 133 -4.53 -18.49 -20.58
CA CYS A 133 -3.07 -18.60 -20.63
C CYS A 133 -2.52 -19.66 -19.67
N VAL A 134 -3.06 -19.74 -18.44
CA VAL A 134 -2.68 -20.76 -17.44
C VAL A 134 -3.06 -22.16 -17.93
N LEU A 135 -4.31 -22.35 -18.37
CA LEU A 135 -4.82 -23.65 -18.85
C LEU A 135 -4.08 -24.16 -20.09
N ARG A 136 -3.55 -23.26 -20.93
CA ARG A 136 -2.75 -23.61 -22.12
C ARG A 136 -1.24 -23.68 -21.85
N LYS A 137 -0.80 -23.54 -20.60
CA LYS A 137 0.62 -23.47 -20.19
C LYS A 137 1.42 -22.40 -20.94
N LYS A 138 0.81 -21.25 -21.24
CA LYS A 138 1.47 -20.11 -21.89
C LYS A 138 1.94 -19.07 -20.85
N PHE A 139 2.69 -19.52 -19.85
CA PHE A 139 3.15 -18.67 -18.74
C PHE A 139 4.00 -17.47 -19.19
N ASN A 140 4.70 -17.57 -20.32
CA ASN A 140 5.46 -16.46 -20.90
C ASN A 140 4.58 -15.25 -21.29
N GLN A 141 3.26 -15.46 -21.46
CA GLN A 141 2.31 -14.39 -21.74
C GLN A 141 1.80 -13.72 -20.45
N ILE A 142 1.91 -14.38 -19.30
CA ILE A 142 1.47 -13.89 -17.99
C ILE A 142 2.62 -13.11 -17.35
N THR A 143 2.90 -11.92 -17.88
CA THR A 143 3.94 -11.03 -17.34
C THR A 143 3.46 -10.35 -16.06
N HIS A 144 4.40 -9.80 -15.28
CA HIS A 144 4.05 -8.97 -14.12
C HIS A 144 3.17 -7.78 -14.49
N LEU A 145 3.50 -7.11 -15.60
CA LEU A 145 2.74 -5.98 -16.12
C LEU A 145 1.29 -6.38 -16.43
N HIS A 146 1.08 -7.51 -17.10
CA HIS A 146 -0.26 -8.01 -17.43
C HIS A 146 -1.10 -8.25 -16.18
N VAL A 147 -0.56 -8.94 -15.18
CA VAL A 147 -1.31 -9.24 -13.94
C VAL A 147 -1.62 -7.97 -13.15
N ILE A 148 -0.65 -7.05 -13.01
CA ILE A 148 -0.88 -5.77 -12.31
C ILE A 148 -1.94 -4.95 -13.03
N HIS A 149 -1.85 -4.82 -14.36
CA HIS A 149 -2.82 -4.10 -15.18
C HIS A 149 -4.23 -4.65 -15.01
N HIS A 150 -4.45 -5.95 -15.22
CA HIS A 150 -5.79 -6.55 -15.11
C HIS A 150 -6.38 -6.44 -13.69
N THR A 151 -5.53 -6.51 -12.66
CA THR A 151 -5.96 -6.33 -11.27
C THR A 151 -6.39 -4.87 -11.01
N MET A 152 -5.55 -3.91 -11.42
CA MET A 152 -5.79 -2.49 -11.19
C MET A 152 -6.99 -1.99 -11.97
N VAL A 153 -7.11 -2.33 -13.26
CA VAL A 153 -8.26 -1.93 -14.09
C VAL A 153 -9.57 -2.48 -13.53
N THR A 154 -9.59 -3.70 -13.00
CA THR A 154 -10.79 -4.29 -12.36
C THR A 154 -11.26 -3.46 -11.16
N VAL A 155 -10.33 -3.02 -10.31
CA VAL A 155 -10.63 -2.19 -9.13
C VAL A 155 -11.01 -0.76 -9.55
N ASN A 156 -10.31 -0.19 -10.53
CA ASN A 156 -10.58 1.16 -11.02
C ASN A 156 -11.97 1.26 -11.66
N VAL A 157 -12.36 0.28 -12.48
CA VAL A 157 -13.69 0.28 -13.11
C VAL A 157 -14.80 0.17 -12.07
N TRP A 158 -14.60 -0.62 -11.00
CA TRP A 158 -15.53 -0.65 -9.86
C TRP A 158 -15.64 0.72 -9.18
N TYR A 159 -14.48 1.31 -8.84
CA TYR A 159 -14.42 2.60 -8.16
C TYR A 159 -15.10 3.71 -8.98
N TYR A 160 -14.74 3.86 -10.25
CA TYR A 160 -15.30 4.90 -11.11
C TYR A 160 -16.79 4.68 -11.35
N ALA A 161 -17.24 3.44 -11.57
CA ALA A 161 -18.66 3.20 -11.76
C ALA A 161 -19.50 3.48 -10.49
N LEU A 162 -18.90 3.36 -9.31
CA LEU A 162 -19.56 3.65 -8.04
C LEU A 162 -19.55 5.15 -7.69
N PHE A 163 -18.45 5.87 -7.94
CA PHE A 163 -18.28 7.25 -7.47
C PHE A 163 -18.34 8.31 -8.57
N ALA A 164 -17.94 7.97 -9.79
CA ALA A 164 -17.85 8.92 -10.90
C ALA A 164 -18.19 8.22 -12.24
N PRO A 165 -19.46 7.81 -12.45
CA PRO A 165 -19.88 7.09 -13.65
C PRO A 165 -19.89 7.96 -14.93
N GLU A 166 -19.56 9.24 -14.80
CA GLU A 166 -19.61 10.27 -15.84
C GLU A 166 -18.39 11.18 -15.84
N GLY A 167 -18.36 12.08 -16.82
CA GLY A 167 -17.42 13.19 -16.87
C GLY A 167 -16.27 12.94 -17.82
N GLN A 168 -15.17 13.62 -17.56
CA GLN A 168 -13.94 13.58 -18.36
C GLN A 168 -13.41 12.17 -18.68
N PRO A 169 -13.48 11.16 -17.79
CA PRO A 169 -12.96 9.81 -18.09
C PRO A 169 -13.67 9.09 -19.26
N ALA A 170 -14.82 9.58 -19.71
CA ALA A 170 -15.59 8.96 -20.80
C ALA A 170 -14.82 8.89 -22.12
N LEU A 171 -13.97 9.87 -22.44
CA LEU A 171 -13.15 9.82 -23.66
C LEU A 171 -12.10 8.71 -23.57
N GLY A 172 -11.45 8.59 -22.42
CA GLY A 172 -10.48 7.52 -22.15
C GLY A 172 -11.11 6.14 -22.30
N LEU A 173 -12.34 5.96 -21.82
CA LEU A 173 -13.10 4.72 -21.96
C LEU A 173 -13.43 4.40 -23.44
N ALA A 174 -13.79 5.40 -24.23
CA ALA A 174 -14.01 5.23 -25.68
C ALA A 174 -12.75 4.78 -26.41
N MET A 175 -11.61 5.43 -26.12
CA MET A 175 -10.31 5.07 -26.72
C MET A 175 -9.90 3.65 -26.32
N ASN A 176 -10.08 3.27 -25.06
CA ASN A 176 -9.80 1.91 -24.60
C ASN A 176 -10.69 0.87 -25.30
N ALA A 177 -11.99 1.13 -25.41
CA ALA A 177 -12.91 0.23 -26.09
C ALA A 177 -12.51 0.01 -27.56
N PHE A 178 -12.12 1.07 -28.27
CA PHE A 178 -11.59 0.98 -29.63
C PHE A 178 -10.33 0.10 -29.73
N VAL A 179 -9.34 0.33 -28.86
CA VAL A 179 -8.13 -0.49 -28.83
C VAL A 179 -8.45 -1.95 -28.49
N HIS A 180 -9.42 -2.21 -27.61
CA HIS A 180 -9.88 -3.56 -27.28
C HIS A 180 -10.55 -4.26 -28.46
N VAL A 181 -11.34 -3.56 -29.29
CA VAL A 181 -11.88 -4.11 -30.55
C VAL A 181 -10.75 -4.61 -31.44
N VAL A 182 -9.73 -3.77 -31.67
CA VAL A 182 -8.60 -4.11 -32.54
C VAL A 182 -7.74 -5.23 -31.94
N MET A 183 -7.49 -5.19 -30.63
CA MET A 183 -6.70 -6.19 -29.90
C MET A 183 -7.36 -7.57 -29.89
N TYR A 184 -8.64 -7.67 -29.53
CA TYR A 184 -9.35 -8.95 -29.52
C TYR A 184 -9.54 -9.51 -30.92
N PHE A 185 -9.68 -8.65 -31.93
CA PHE A 185 -9.70 -9.07 -33.32
C PHE A 185 -8.35 -9.66 -33.75
N TYR A 186 -7.24 -9.04 -33.35
CA TYR A 186 -5.90 -9.60 -33.54
C TYR A 186 -5.75 -10.96 -32.85
N TYR A 187 -6.20 -11.10 -31.61
CA TYR A 187 -6.14 -12.38 -30.88
C TYR A 187 -6.99 -13.47 -31.53
N PHE A 188 -8.18 -13.14 -32.01
CA PHE A 188 -9.01 -14.04 -32.79
C PHE A 188 -8.27 -14.54 -34.03
N LEU A 189 -7.72 -13.63 -34.85
CA LEU A 189 -6.96 -13.99 -36.06
C LEU A 189 -5.73 -14.85 -35.75
N ALA A 190 -5.05 -14.59 -34.63
CA ALA A 190 -3.90 -15.38 -34.20
C ALA A 190 -4.27 -16.84 -33.85
N THR A 191 -5.55 -17.13 -33.57
CA THR A 191 -6.05 -18.50 -33.33
C THR A 191 -6.46 -19.27 -34.59
N LEU A 192 -6.44 -18.64 -35.78
CA LEU A 192 -6.77 -19.27 -37.06
C LEU A 192 -5.58 -20.04 -37.68
N GLY A 193 -4.51 -20.23 -36.92
CA GLY A 193 -3.39 -21.09 -37.26
C GLY A 193 -2.22 -20.39 -37.96
N PRO A 194 -1.19 -21.17 -38.36
CA PRO A 194 0.07 -20.62 -38.87
C PRO A 194 -0.06 -19.87 -40.21
N ARG A 195 -1.03 -20.23 -41.05
CA ARG A 195 -1.27 -19.59 -42.36
C ARG A 195 -1.70 -18.14 -42.19
N VAL A 196 -2.64 -17.86 -41.28
CA VAL A 196 -3.11 -16.50 -40.98
C VAL A 196 -2.06 -15.73 -40.18
N ARG A 197 -1.38 -16.38 -39.22
CA ARG A 197 -0.38 -15.73 -38.37
C ARG A 197 0.77 -15.06 -39.14
N LYS A 198 1.15 -15.59 -40.31
CA LYS A 198 2.17 -14.97 -41.19
C LYS A 198 1.75 -13.58 -41.69
N HIS A 199 0.44 -13.35 -41.87
CA HIS A 199 -0.11 -12.09 -42.37
C HIS A 199 -0.32 -11.06 -41.26
N LEU A 200 -0.08 -11.41 -39.99
CA LEU A 200 -0.24 -10.52 -38.83
C LEU A 200 1.01 -9.65 -38.57
N TRP A 201 1.57 -9.06 -39.64
CA TRP A 201 2.76 -8.20 -39.60
C TRP A 201 2.52 -6.90 -38.79
N TRP A 202 1.27 -6.48 -38.68
CA TRP A 202 0.88 -5.23 -38.04
C TRP A 202 0.79 -5.29 -36.50
N LYS A 203 1.26 -6.39 -35.89
CA LYS A 203 1.36 -6.53 -34.42
C LYS A 203 2.09 -5.33 -33.78
N LYS A 204 3.13 -4.81 -34.43
CA LYS A 204 3.90 -3.66 -33.93
C LYS A 204 3.03 -2.41 -33.80
N TYR A 205 2.18 -2.14 -34.79
CA TYR A 205 1.26 -0.99 -34.76
C TYR A 205 0.19 -1.14 -33.68
N LEU A 206 -0.30 -2.37 -33.43
CA LEU A 206 -1.19 -2.62 -32.29
C LEU A 206 -0.54 -2.21 -30.97
N THR A 207 0.72 -2.60 -30.75
CA THR A 207 1.45 -2.21 -29.52
C THR A 207 1.71 -0.70 -29.48
N THR A 208 2.00 -0.05 -30.61
CA THR A 208 2.12 1.42 -30.68
C THR A 208 0.79 2.11 -30.31
N MET A 209 -0.35 1.61 -30.79
CA MET A 209 -1.66 2.15 -30.41
C MET A 209 -1.95 1.99 -28.92
N GLN A 210 -1.59 0.85 -28.33
CA GLN A 210 -1.74 0.64 -26.88
C GLN A 210 -0.88 1.61 -26.06
N ILE A 211 0.37 1.86 -26.48
CA ILE A 211 1.25 2.81 -25.80
C ILE A 211 0.70 4.24 -25.93
N ALA A 212 0.28 4.64 -27.13
CA ALA A 212 -0.33 5.94 -27.37
C ALA A 212 -1.62 6.15 -26.55
N GLN A 213 -2.41 5.09 -26.35
CA GLN A 213 -3.59 5.13 -25.47
C GLN A 213 -3.19 5.45 -24.02
N PHE A 214 -2.16 4.79 -23.47
CA PHE A 214 -1.71 5.06 -22.11
C PHE A 214 -1.17 6.48 -21.94
N GLU A 215 -0.40 6.96 -22.92
CA GLU A 215 0.14 8.31 -22.90
C GLU A 215 -0.96 9.38 -22.97
N ALA A 216 -2.01 9.15 -23.75
CA ALA A 216 -3.16 10.05 -23.85
C ALA A 216 -4.07 10.03 -22.59
N GLN A 217 -4.10 8.93 -21.83
CA GLN A 217 -4.89 8.78 -20.61
C GLN A 217 -4.18 9.32 -19.36
N SER A 218 -2.85 9.31 -19.32
CA SER A 218 -2.04 9.75 -18.16
C SER A 218 -2.38 11.15 -17.63
N PRO A 219 -2.57 12.20 -18.47
CA PRO A 219 -2.88 13.55 -17.98
C PRO A 219 -4.26 13.66 -17.31
N GLN A 220 -5.21 12.81 -17.73
CA GLN A 220 -6.57 12.77 -17.20
C GLN A 220 -6.60 12.05 -15.85
N GLU A 221 -5.87 10.93 -15.73
CA GLU A 221 -5.72 10.21 -14.46
C GLU A 221 -4.95 11.03 -13.41
N GLU A 222 -3.94 11.80 -13.80
CA GLU A 222 -3.23 12.71 -12.88
C GLU A 222 -4.14 13.83 -12.34
N MET A 223 -5.01 14.41 -13.19
CA MET A 223 -5.97 15.43 -12.78
C MET A 223 -7.07 14.88 -11.88
N THR A 224 -7.57 13.66 -12.16
CA THR A 224 -8.53 12.97 -11.30
C THR A 224 -7.91 12.50 -9.99
N LEU A 225 -6.66 12.02 -9.98
CA LEU A 225 -5.93 11.68 -8.76
C LEU A 225 -5.71 12.91 -7.87
N ILE A 226 -5.45 14.09 -8.45
CA ILE A 226 -5.35 15.36 -7.71
C ILE A 226 -6.72 15.76 -7.13
N PHE A 227 -7.82 15.55 -7.85
CA PHE A 227 -9.18 15.80 -7.34
C PHE A 227 -9.61 14.80 -6.26
N ASP A 228 -9.33 13.51 -6.43
CA ASP A 228 -9.64 12.46 -5.46
C ASP A 228 -8.76 12.56 -4.21
N LEU A 229 -7.47 12.92 -4.39
CA LEU A 229 -6.59 13.23 -3.28
C LEU A 229 -7.06 14.49 -2.56
N SER A 230 -7.45 15.56 -3.26
CA SER A 230 -7.96 16.76 -2.59
C SER A 230 -9.30 16.52 -1.87
N PHE A 231 -10.19 15.70 -2.43
CA PHE A 231 -11.44 15.26 -1.78
C PHE A 231 -11.19 14.37 -0.56
N LEU A 232 -10.29 13.38 -0.68
CA LEU A 232 -9.87 12.52 0.43
C LEU A 232 -9.22 13.36 1.53
N LEU A 233 -8.36 14.30 1.17
CA LEU A 233 -7.71 15.23 2.09
C LEU A 233 -8.72 16.16 2.77
N GLN A 234 -9.74 16.63 2.07
CA GLN A 234 -10.81 17.45 2.64
C GLN A 234 -11.68 16.64 3.62
N LYS A 235 -11.96 15.37 3.33
CA LYS A 235 -12.64 14.45 4.28
C LYS A 235 -11.76 14.11 5.48
N LEU A 236 -10.46 13.90 5.27
CA LEU A 236 -9.49 13.69 6.36
C LEU A 236 -9.38 14.93 7.25
N ASP A 237 -9.41 16.13 6.67
CA ASP A 237 -9.42 17.40 7.40
C ASP A 237 -10.71 17.66 8.19
N ALA A 238 -11.82 17.03 7.82
CA ALA A 238 -13.08 17.08 8.56
C ALA A 238 -13.11 16.12 9.77
N ILE A 239 -12.33 15.03 9.73
CA ILE A 239 -12.26 14.00 10.80
C ILE A 239 -11.18 14.34 11.83
N SER A 240 -10.28 15.26 11.49
CA SER A 240 -9.10 15.57 12.28
C SER A 240 -9.38 16.38 13.55
N ASP A 241 -8.49 16.26 14.55
CA ASP A 241 -8.60 17.02 15.79
C ASP A 241 -8.40 18.54 15.53
N PRO A 242 -9.37 19.41 15.88
CA PRO A 242 -9.26 20.85 15.67
C PRO A 242 -8.13 21.48 16.51
N ARG A 243 -7.72 20.87 17.63
CA ARG A 243 -6.70 21.40 18.54
C ARG A 243 -5.29 21.33 17.97
N THR A 244 -5.05 20.43 17.01
CA THR A 244 -3.74 20.27 16.40
C THR A 244 -3.64 20.95 15.04
N ARG A 245 -4.74 21.44 14.44
CA ARG A 245 -4.85 21.91 13.05
C ARG A 245 -3.83 22.98 12.62
N ASP A 246 -3.39 23.84 13.54
CA ASP A 246 -2.54 24.99 13.24
C ASP A 246 -1.03 24.74 13.43
N TYR A 247 -0.61 23.55 13.86
CA TYR A 247 0.80 23.28 14.10
C TYR A 247 1.60 23.02 12.80
N PRO A 248 2.67 23.79 12.50
CA PRO A 248 3.43 23.65 11.27
C PRO A 248 4.15 22.30 11.17
N VAL A 249 4.44 21.85 9.93
CA VAL A 249 5.23 20.65 9.56
C VAL A 249 4.58 19.29 9.88
N VAL A 250 3.59 19.19 10.76
CA VAL A 250 3.10 17.89 11.27
C VAL A 250 1.74 17.47 10.69
N LEU A 251 1.11 18.30 9.87
CA LEU A 251 -0.27 18.03 9.41
C LEU A 251 -0.43 18.04 7.91
N ASN A 252 0.53 18.59 7.15
CA ASN A 252 0.40 18.71 5.71
C ASN A 252 0.96 17.45 5.02
N PRO A 253 0.09 16.57 4.47
CA PRO A 253 0.54 15.37 3.76
C PRO A 253 1.40 15.69 2.53
N PHE A 254 1.24 16.88 1.94
CA PHE A 254 2.09 17.36 0.85
C PHE A 254 3.53 17.67 1.29
N PHE A 255 3.81 17.72 2.58
CA PHE A 255 5.19 17.78 3.09
C PHE A 255 5.70 16.38 3.45
N VAL A 256 4.92 15.61 4.22
CA VAL A 256 5.37 14.32 4.77
C VAL A 256 5.61 13.28 3.68
N PHE A 257 4.66 13.09 2.75
CA PHE A 257 4.81 12.05 1.73
C PHE A 257 5.92 12.35 0.72
N PRO A 258 6.07 13.58 0.18
CA PRO A 258 7.21 13.90 -0.68
C PRO A 258 8.56 13.84 0.06
N MET A 259 8.61 14.25 1.33
CA MET A 259 9.83 14.13 2.15
C MET A 259 10.22 12.65 2.35
N VAL A 260 9.27 11.77 2.66
CA VAL A 260 9.51 10.32 2.78
C VAL A 260 9.94 9.72 1.43
N ALA A 261 9.32 10.13 0.32
CA ALA A 261 9.71 9.70 -1.02
C ALA A 261 11.14 10.13 -1.37
N ALA A 262 11.50 11.39 -1.07
CA ALA A 262 12.85 11.92 -1.26
C ALA A 262 13.88 11.18 -0.40
N TYR A 263 13.54 10.93 0.87
CA TYR A 263 14.34 10.12 1.78
C TYR A 263 14.58 8.70 1.23
N LEU A 264 13.53 8.00 0.80
CA LEU A 264 13.64 6.65 0.25
C LEU A 264 14.48 6.62 -1.03
N TYR A 265 14.28 7.61 -1.91
CA TYR A 265 15.08 7.77 -3.12
C TYR A 265 16.56 8.00 -2.79
N PHE A 266 16.86 8.86 -1.81
CA PHE A 266 18.22 9.07 -1.36
C PHE A 266 18.84 7.81 -0.77
N VAL A 267 18.15 7.14 0.16
CA VAL A 267 18.68 6.01 0.91
C VAL A 267 18.89 4.77 0.04
N LYS A 268 17.96 4.49 -0.88
CA LYS A 268 18.00 3.28 -1.72
C LYS A 268 18.77 3.48 -3.02
N VAL A 269 18.81 4.70 -3.55
CA VAL A 269 19.25 4.94 -4.93
C VAL A 269 20.36 5.99 -5.00
N ALA A 270 20.06 7.26 -4.71
CA ALA A 270 20.96 8.36 -5.01
C ALA A 270 22.20 8.38 -4.10
N GLY A 271 22.01 8.22 -2.78
CA GLY A 271 23.08 8.24 -1.79
C GLY A 271 24.11 7.14 -2.00
N PRO A 272 23.72 5.84 -2.10
CA PRO A 272 24.67 4.77 -2.38
C PRO A 272 25.41 4.94 -3.70
N ARG A 273 24.73 5.32 -4.80
CA ARG A 273 25.37 5.55 -6.11
C ARG A 273 26.36 6.72 -6.06
N TRP A 274 26.03 7.77 -5.33
CA TRP A 274 26.90 8.94 -5.17
C TRP A 274 28.14 8.61 -4.32
N MET A 275 27.95 7.85 -3.24
CA MET A 275 29.04 7.45 -2.34
C MET A 275 29.95 6.35 -2.91
N GLN A 276 29.50 5.56 -3.90
CA GLN A 276 30.35 4.53 -4.54
C GLN A 276 31.67 5.11 -5.08
N LYS A 277 31.64 6.34 -5.60
CA LYS A 277 32.80 7.00 -6.22
C LYS A 277 33.63 7.89 -5.27
N ARG A 278 33.28 7.96 -3.98
CA ARG A 278 33.92 8.88 -3.00
C ARG A 278 34.46 8.12 -1.80
N GLU A 279 35.38 8.72 -1.04
CA GLU A 279 35.79 8.19 0.25
C GLU A 279 34.74 8.46 1.35
N PRO A 280 34.68 7.65 2.42
CA PRO A 280 33.73 7.87 3.51
C PRO A 280 34.03 9.18 4.25
N PHE A 281 32.99 9.97 4.54
CA PHE A 281 33.15 11.24 5.25
C PHE A 281 33.49 11.04 6.74
N ASN A 282 34.44 11.83 7.25
CA ASN A 282 34.77 11.85 8.67
C ASN A 282 33.84 12.81 9.45
N ILE A 283 32.63 12.35 9.74
CA ILE A 283 31.57 13.11 10.43
C ILE A 283 31.36 12.66 11.88
N ILE A 284 32.38 12.09 12.53
CA ILE A 284 32.25 11.49 13.87
C ILE A 284 31.84 12.53 14.93
N ASN A 285 32.37 13.74 14.87
CA ASN A 285 32.01 14.82 15.80
C ASN A 285 30.56 15.28 15.61
N VAL A 286 30.09 15.33 14.37
CA VAL A 286 28.69 15.66 14.04
C VAL A 286 27.76 14.59 14.61
N ILE A 287 28.08 13.31 14.44
CA ILE A 287 27.30 12.20 14.99
C ILE A 287 27.30 12.23 16.52
N ARG A 288 28.43 12.59 17.16
CA ARG A 288 28.49 12.72 18.62
C ARG A 288 27.56 13.82 19.13
N ILE A 289 27.60 15.00 18.51
CA ILE A 289 26.71 16.12 18.86
C ILE A 289 25.26 15.74 18.62
N TYR A 290 24.96 15.13 17.48
CA TYR A 290 23.62 14.63 17.14
C TYR A 290 23.12 13.61 18.16
N ASN A 291 23.91 12.60 18.52
CA ASN A 291 23.49 11.59 19.50
C ASN A 291 23.26 12.20 20.89
N VAL A 292 24.11 13.15 21.31
CA VAL A 292 23.91 13.88 22.58
C VAL A 292 22.65 14.73 22.54
N SER A 293 22.39 15.45 21.45
CA SER A 293 21.16 16.24 21.32
C SER A 293 19.92 15.35 21.29
N MET A 294 19.99 14.20 20.63
CA MET A 294 18.93 13.19 20.64
C MET A 294 18.62 12.69 22.05
N VAL A 295 19.63 12.39 22.87
CA VAL A 295 19.43 11.95 24.26
C VAL A 295 18.81 13.08 25.09
N VAL A 296 19.32 14.30 24.99
CA VAL A 296 18.84 15.46 25.76
C VAL A 296 17.39 15.78 25.41
N VAL A 297 17.07 15.92 24.12
CA VAL A 297 15.71 16.28 23.67
C VAL A 297 14.71 15.17 23.99
N ASN A 298 15.09 13.90 23.85
CA ASN A 298 14.23 12.78 24.24
C ASN A 298 13.98 12.74 25.75
N SER A 299 15.00 13.02 26.56
CA SER A 299 14.87 13.06 28.03
C SER A 299 13.97 14.22 28.48
N ILE A 300 14.14 15.41 27.89
CA ILE A 300 13.28 16.56 28.16
C ILE A 300 11.84 16.27 27.72
N SER A 301 11.65 15.70 26.53
CA SER A 301 10.33 15.36 26.00
C SER A 301 9.62 14.33 26.88
N LEU A 302 10.34 13.32 27.37
CA LEU A 302 9.80 12.32 28.28
C LEU A 302 9.28 12.96 29.57
N VAL A 303 10.06 13.85 30.18
CA VAL A 303 9.66 14.56 31.41
C VAL A 303 8.45 15.48 31.15
N MET A 304 8.46 16.21 30.02
CA MET A 304 7.38 17.13 29.64
C MET A 304 6.07 16.42 29.27
N LEU A 305 6.13 15.15 28.86
CA LEU A 305 4.96 14.32 28.58
C LEU A 305 4.44 13.59 29.82
N LEU A 306 5.33 13.06 30.68
CA LEU A 306 4.98 12.29 31.88
C LEU A 306 4.46 13.15 33.04
N ILE A 307 5.00 14.35 33.24
CA ILE A 307 4.59 15.25 34.33
C ILE A 307 3.09 15.59 34.29
N PRO A 308 2.54 16.12 33.18
CA PRO A 308 1.13 16.51 33.11
C PRO A 308 0.16 15.32 33.00
N THR A 309 0.65 14.10 32.76
CA THR A 309 -0.18 12.91 32.53
C THR A 309 -0.24 12.00 33.76
N TYR A 310 0.90 11.47 34.21
CA TYR A 310 0.96 10.33 35.16
C TYR A 310 1.63 10.63 36.51
N LEU A 311 2.34 11.76 36.63
CA LEU A 311 2.99 12.17 37.89
C LEU A 311 2.06 13.01 38.78
N PRO A 312 2.41 13.30 40.05
CA PRO A 312 1.49 13.92 41.02
C PRO A 312 0.91 15.24 40.51
N GLY A 313 -0.41 15.28 40.31
CA GLY A 313 -1.15 16.39 39.70
C GLY A 313 -1.66 16.12 38.28
N GLY A 314 -1.29 15.00 37.66
CA GLY A 314 -1.73 14.59 36.32
C GLY A 314 -3.17 14.06 36.26
N SER A 315 -3.79 14.18 35.08
CA SER A 315 -5.21 13.87 34.83
C SER A 315 -5.45 12.52 34.12
N TYR A 316 -4.40 11.75 33.80
CA TYR A 316 -4.50 10.56 32.94
C TYR A 316 -4.48 9.27 33.77
N SER A 317 -5.42 8.38 33.46
CA SER A 317 -5.43 7.02 33.98
C SER A 317 -4.53 6.10 33.16
N LEU A 318 -3.70 5.29 33.83
CA LEU A 318 -2.88 4.24 33.21
C LEU A 318 -3.71 3.07 32.65
N TRP A 319 -5.02 3.07 32.89
CA TRP A 319 -5.93 2.00 32.48
C TRP A 319 -6.72 2.36 31.22
N CYS A 320 -7.47 3.47 31.22
CA CYS A 320 -8.23 3.88 30.05
C CYS A 320 -8.51 5.37 30.11
N GLN A 321 -8.05 6.10 29.09
CA GLN A 321 -8.28 7.53 28.94
C GLN A 321 -8.88 7.81 27.55
N GLY A 322 -10.03 8.46 27.51
CA GLY A 322 -10.71 8.89 26.29
C GLY A 322 -10.08 10.11 25.63
N VAL A 323 -10.46 10.37 24.37
CA VAL A 323 -10.07 11.58 23.63
C VAL A 323 -10.92 12.80 24.05
N GLU A 324 -12.13 12.53 24.53
CA GLU A 324 -13.08 13.53 25.03
C GLU A 324 -12.87 13.74 26.53
N GLY A 325 -12.28 14.87 26.90
CA GLY A 325 -12.17 15.25 28.30
C GLY A 325 -11.14 16.34 28.54
N ILE A 326 -11.65 17.56 28.74
CA ILE A 326 -11.00 18.70 29.40
C ILE A 326 -10.12 19.58 28.48
N SER A 327 -10.72 20.66 27.96
CA SER A 327 -10.03 21.84 27.44
C SER A 327 -9.44 22.67 28.59
N SER A 328 -8.56 22.05 29.38
CA SER A 328 -7.76 22.77 30.39
C SER A 328 -6.50 23.29 29.72
N LYS A 329 -5.98 24.44 30.19
CA LYS A 329 -4.68 24.99 29.78
C LYS A 329 -3.55 23.94 29.89
N GLU A 330 -3.70 22.95 30.76
CA GLU A 330 -2.73 21.86 30.94
C GLU A 330 -2.77 20.82 29.81
N HIS A 331 -3.95 20.49 29.28
CA HIS A 331 -4.07 19.57 28.15
C HIS A 331 -3.51 20.20 26.87
N LEU A 332 -3.66 21.52 26.68
CA LEU A 332 -3.08 22.24 25.55
C LEU A 332 -1.54 22.30 25.63
N LYS A 333 -0.97 22.36 26.84
CA LYS A 333 0.50 22.21 27.04
C LYS A 333 0.97 20.82 26.64
N TYR A 334 0.23 19.78 27.01
CA TYR A 334 0.52 18.40 26.59
C TYR A 334 0.56 18.27 25.07
N TYR A 335 -0.45 18.77 24.34
CA TYR A 335 -0.46 18.76 22.87
C TYR A 335 0.73 19.49 22.26
N LYS A 336 1.14 20.62 22.85
CA LYS A 336 2.33 21.37 22.42
C LYS A 336 3.61 20.57 22.63
N TYR A 337 3.78 19.91 23.77
CA TYR A 337 4.97 19.08 24.05
C TYR A 337 5.00 17.82 23.18
N ALA A 338 3.85 17.17 22.98
CA ALA A 338 3.68 16.06 22.05
C ALA A 338 4.06 16.45 20.62
N TRP A 339 3.64 17.63 20.16
CA TRP A 339 4.03 18.15 18.86
C TRP A 339 5.55 18.41 18.75
N ILE A 340 6.18 19.00 19.77
CA ILE A 340 7.65 19.23 19.77
C ILE A 340 8.40 17.90 19.68
N PHE A 341 7.96 16.89 20.44
CA PHE A 341 8.52 15.56 20.38
C PHE A 341 8.37 14.93 18.99
N ILE A 342 7.18 15.00 18.41
CA ILE A 342 6.87 14.54 17.06
C ILE A 342 7.77 15.22 16.01
N ALA A 343 7.90 16.55 16.06
CA ALA A 343 8.72 17.30 15.13
C ALA A 343 10.19 16.87 15.22
N TRP A 344 10.68 16.58 16.43
CA TRP A 344 12.04 16.08 16.65
C TRP A 344 12.27 14.68 16.07
N ARG A 345 11.25 13.82 16.03
CA ARG A 345 11.36 12.45 15.49
C ARG A 345 11.69 12.38 14.00
N TYR A 346 11.46 13.45 13.25
CA TYR A 346 11.92 13.55 11.87
C TYR A 346 13.45 13.54 11.76
N ALA A 347 14.16 13.98 12.81
CA ALA A 347 15.62 13.94 12.86
C ALA A 347 16.17 12.50 12.91
N ASP A 348 15.37 11.50 13.29
CA ASP A 348 15.76 10.08 13.29
C ASP A 348 16.06 9.57 11.86
N LEU A 349 15.56 10.24 10.83
CA LEU A 349 15.88 9.90 9.43
C LEU A 349 17.36 10.13 9.11
N LEU A 350 18.04 11.02 9.84
CA LEU A 350 19.47 11.32 9.63
C LEU A 350 20.39 10.15 9.97
N ASP A 351 19.93 9.19 10.80
CA ASP A 351 20.71 7.98 11.12
C ASP A 351 21.13 7.21 9.86
N THR A 352 20.19 6.97 8.95
CA THR A 352 20.49 6.30 7.67
C THR A 352 21.37 7.12 6.76
N VAL A 353 21.19 8.45 6.77
CA VAL A 353 22.00 9.37 5.97
C VAL A 353 23.45 9.28 6.44
N PHE A 354 23.69 9.28 7.76
CA PHE A 354 25.03 9.12 8.33
C PHE A 354 25.64 7.75 8.02
N PHE A 355 24.86 6.66 8.01
CA PHE A 355 25.36 5.35 7.59
C PHE A 355 25.83 5.35 6.14
N ILE A 356 25.08 5.99 5.24
CA ILE A 356 25.44 6.08 3.81
C ILE A 356 26.70 6.93 3.61
N LEU A 357 26.75 8.11 4.23
CA LEU A 357 27.91 9.02 4.14
C LEU A 357 29.21 8.39 4.68
N ARG A 358 29.09 7.42 5.59
CA ARG A 358 30.22 6.65 6.15
C ARG A 358 30.46 5.31 5.44
N LYS A 359 29.73 5.01 4.37
CA LYS A 359 29.77 3.72 3.65
C LYS A 359 29.46 2.50 4.52
N LYS A 360 28.66 2.65 5.58
CA LYS A 360 28.20 1.54 6.43
C LYS A 360 26.93 0.90 5.87
N PHE A 361 26.97 0.48 4.62
CA PHE A 361 25.80 -0.07 3.91
C PHE A 361 25.18 -1.29 4.60
N ASN A 362 25.97 -2.10 5.31
CA ASN A 362 25.49 -3.24 6.08
C ASN A 362 24.53 -2.83 7.23
N GLN A 363 24.61 -1.58 7.70
CA GLN A 363 23.72 -1.05 8.74
C GLN A 363 22.40 -0.52 8.15
N VAL A 364 22.37 -0.23 6.84
CA VAL A 364 21.17 0.19 6.09
C VAL A 364 20.34 -1.04 5.72
N THR A 365 19.88 -1.76 6.74
CA THR A 365 19.06 -2.96 6.54
C THR A 365 17.65 -2.60 6.05
N HIS A 366 16.99 -3.54 5.38
CA HIS A 366 15.58 -3.38 5.02
C HIS A 366 14.70 -3.10 6.24
N LEU A 367 15.02 -3.74 7.38
CA LEU A 367 14.33 -3.51 8.65
C LEU A 367 14.44 -2.05 9.10
N HIS A 368 15.66 -1.51 9.16
CA HIS A 368 15.90 -0.15 9.63
C HIS A 368 15.21 0.89 8.72
N VAL A 369 15.30 0.74 7.38
CA VAL A 369 14.62 1.67 6.46
C VAL A 369 13.09 1.58 6.59
N ILE A 370 12.53 0.38 6.66
CA ILE A 370 11.07 0.18 6.83
C ILE A 370 10.61 0.80 8.15
N HIS A 371 11.32 0.53 9.25
CA HIS A 371 11.00 1.08 10.57
C HIS A 371 10.96 2.61 10.57
N HIS A 372 12.04 3.28 10.13
CA HIS A 372 12.12 4.74 10.14
C HIS A 372 11.07 5.39 9.23
N THR A 373 10.76 4.79 8.09
CA THR A 373 9.69 5.26 7.21
C THR A 373 8.30 5.10 7.83
N ILE A 374 8.02 3.93 8.41
CA ILE A 374 6.73 3.65 9.05
C ILE A 374 6.52 4.57 10.26
N VAL A 375 7.53 4.75 11.11
CA VAL A 375 7.44 5.63 12.30
C VAL A 375 7.02 7.05 11.92
N VAL A 376 7.63 7.63 10.88
CA VAL A 376 7.31 8.99 10.39
C VAL A 376 5.88 9.10 9.84
N VAL A 377 5.43 8.12 9.04
CA VAL A 377 4.06 8.11 8.49
C VAL A 377 3.01 7.97 9.60
N ASN A 378 3.31 7.20 10.64
CA ASN A 378 2.39 7.00 11.76
C ASN A 378 2.32 8.20 12.69
N ILE A 379 3.45 8.85 12.92
CA ILE A 379 3.50 10.11 13.65
C ILE A 379 2.56 11.15 13.03
N TRP A 380 2.52 11.23 11.70
CA TRP A 380 1.54 12.06 10.98
C TRP A 380 0.10 11.58 11.21
N PHE A 381 -0.17 10.28 11.09
CA PHE A 381 -1.52 9.73 11.26
C PHE A 381 -2.07 9.92 12.69
N TYR A 382 -1.34 9.52 13.73
CA TYR A 382 -1.78 9.65 15.12
C TYR A 382 -1.81 11.12 15.58
N GLY A 383 -0.84 11.94 15.16
CA GLY A 383 -0.84 13.38 15.45
C GLY A 383 -2.05 14.13 14.88
N ARG A 384 -2.62 13.65 13.77
CA ARG A 384 -3.78 14.24 13.09
C ARG A 384 -5.13 13.79 13.66
N PHE A 385 -5.26 12.50 14.00
CA PHE A 385 -6.56 11.87 14.27
C PHE A 385 -6.79 11.44 15.72
N ALA A 386 -5.72 11.16 16.47
CA ALA A 386 -5.83 10.70 17.84
C ALA A 386 -4.57 11.06 18.64
N PRO A 387 -4.37 12.35 18.97
CA PRO A 387 -3.25 12.80 19.79
C PRO A 387 -3.49 12.45 21.27
N ALA A 388 -3.71 11.16 21.58
CA ALA A 388 -3.92 10.68 22.93
C ALA A 388 -2.60 10.13 23.51
N ALA A 389 -2.42 10.30 24.83
CA ALA A 389 -1.15 10.04 25.49
C ALA A 389 -0.63 8.60 25.45
N SER A 390 -1.50 7.63 25.15
CA SER A 390 -1.12 6.22 25.06
C SER A 390 -0.44 5.85 23.73
N ALA A 391 -0.67 6.59 22.63
CA ALA A 391 -0.17 6.21 21.30
C ALA A 391 1.24 6.77 20.98
N LEU A 392 1.73 7.75 21.75
CA LEU A 392 2.94 8.51 21.44
C LEU A 392 4.15 8.13 22.28
N GLU A 393 3.93 7.41 23.38
CA GLU A 393 4.98 7.04 24.32
C GLU A 393 5.55 5.65 23.98
N CYS A 394 6.88 5.59 23.98
CA CYS A 394 7.70 4.41 23.78
C CYS A 394 8.00 3.99 22.33
N ALA A 395 8.51 4.94 21.53
CA ALA A 395 9.34 4.65 20.36
C ALA A 395 10.73 5.28 20.49
N SER A 396 11.60 4.73 21.35
CA SER A 396 13.06 4.92 21.22
C SER A 396 13.86 4.06 22.18
N ILE A 397 14.57 3.05 21.64
CA ILE A 397 15.94 2.69 22.05
C ILE A 397 16.62 2.21 20.75
N SER A 398 17.81 2.70 20.40
CA SER A 398 18.58 2.21 19.24
C SER A 398 19.85 1.49 19.70
N GLY A 399 20.09 0.31 19.10
CA GLY A 399 21.36 -0.40 18.91
C GLY A 399 22.36 -0.62 20.07
N GLY A 400 22.74 -1.89 20.29
CA GLY A 400 24.13 -2.19 20.67
C GLY A 400 24.46 -3.36 21.59
N SER A 401 23.50 -4.11 22.13
CA SER A 401 23.81 -5.34 22.91
C SER A 401 22.63 -6.32 22.91
N GLY A 402 22.89 -7.62 23.09
CA GLY A 402 21.81 -8.63 23.16
C GLY A 402 20.78 -8.35 24.27
N HIS A 403 21.21 -7.71 25.36
CA HIS A 403 20.34 -7.24 26.43
C HIS A 403 19.45 -6.06 26.00
N LEU A 404 19.97 -5.14 25.17
CA LEU A 404 19.20 -4.01 24.66
C LEU A 404 18.09 -4.44 23.69
N THR A 405 18.37 -5.42 22.82
CA THR A 405 17.34 -5.98 21.91
C THR A 405 16.26 -6.75 22.67
N THR A 406 16.62 -7.37 23.80
CA THR A 406 15.65 -8.03 24.69
C THR A 406 14.73 -7.01 25.35
N LEU A 407 15.27 -5.88 25.84
CA LEU A 407 14.47 -4.78 26.40
C LEU A 407 13.51 -4.17 25.37
N GLN A 408 13.93 -4.03 24.11
CA GLN A 408 13.06 -3.55 23.01
C GLN A 408 11.89 -4.52 22.72
N ILE A 409 12.13 -5.83 22.76
CA ILE A 409 11.09 -6.84 22.56
C ILE A 409 10.07 -6.79 23.70
N VAL A 410 10.55 -6.73 24.96
CA VAL A 410 9.70 -6.62 26.14
C VAL A 410 8.86 -5.34 26.09
N GLN A 411 9.46 -4.23 25.69
CA GLN A 411 8.77 -2.95 25.49
C GLN A 411 7.61 -3.07 24.49
N PHE A 412 7.82 -3.67 23.32
CA PHE A 412 6.74 -3.85 22.33
C PHE A 412 5.59 -4.71 22.85
N ILE A 413 5.88 -5.75 23.65
CA ILE A 413 4.85 -6.59 24.27
C ILE A 413 4.01 -5.78 25.26
N ILE A 414 4.66 -4.98 26.12
CA ILE A 414 3.98 -4.10 27.08
C ILE A 414 3.08 -3.10 26.35
N ILE A 415 3.59 -2.48 25.27
CA ILE A 415 2.82 -1.52 24.44
C ILE A 415 1.59 -2.19 23.83
N ILE A 416 1.72 -3.38 23.23
CA ILE A 416 0.57 -4.09 22.63
C ILE A 416 -0.49 -4.41 23.68
N VAL A 417 -0.07 -4.84 24.87
CA VAL A 417 -1.01 -5.13 25.98
C VAL A 417 -1.71 -3.87 26.44
N HIS A 418 -0.97 -2.78 26.69
CA HIS A 418 -1.54 -1.51 27.15
C HIS A 418 -2.45 -0.86 26.09
N MET A 419 -2.05 -0.85 24.83
CA MET A 419 -2.85 -0.30 23.72
C MET A 419 -4.11 -1.13 23.43
N SER A 420 -4.16 -2.39 23.87
CA SER A 420 -5.35 -3.25 23.72
C SER A 420 -6.41 -3.01 24.79
N VAL A 421 -6.11 -2.31 25.90
CA VAL A 421 -7.07 -2.08 27.00
C VAL A 421 -8.38 -1.40 26.53
N PRO A 422 -8.36 -0.38 25.64
CA PRO A 422 -9.59 0.23 25.12
C PRO A 422 -10.43 -0.67 24.19
N LEU A 423 -9.95 -1.87 23.84
CA LEU A 423 -10.77 -2.90 23.17
C LEU A 423 -11.68 -3.62 24.16
N PHE A 424 -11.31 -3.65 25.43
CA PHE A 424 -12.01 -4.36 26.50
C PHE A 424 -12.74 -3.44 27.48
N VAL A 425 -12.39 -2.14 27.49
CA VAL A 425 -12.99 -1.12 28.35
C VAL A 425 -13.51 0.05 27.52
N GLU A 426 -14.75 0.46 27.75
CA GLU A 426 -15.36 1.62 27.07
C GLU A 426 -14.94 2.93 27.73
N CYS A 427 -13.91 3.59 27.18
CA CYS A 427 -13.47 4.91 27.66
C CYS A 427 -13.50 6.02 26.60
N GLY A 428 -14.23 5.83 25.48
CA GLY A 428 -14.35 6.86 24.43
C GLY A 428 -13.10 7.02 23.55
N PHE A 429 -12.14 6.08 23.59
CA PHE A 429 -11.01 6.04 22.68
C PHE A 429 -11.42 5.41 21.32
N PRO A 430 -10.99 5.95 20.17
CA PRO A 430 -11.36 5.41 18.86
C PRO A 430 -10.76 4.01 18.62
N ARG A 431 -11.60 2.97 18.71
CA ARG A 431 -11.21 1.56 18.46
C ARG A 431 -10.50 1.33 17.11
N PRO A 432 -10.87 1.99 15.98
CA PRO A 432 -10.12 1.86 14.73
C PRO A 432 -8.64 2.26 14.84
N ALA A 433 -8.32 3.29 15.64
CA ALA A 433 -6.93 3.70 15.87
C ALA A 433 -6.15 2.62 16.65
N VAL A 434 -6.80 1.92 17.57
CA VAL A 434 -6.21 0.80 18.31
C VAL A 434 -5.88 -0.38 17.40
N TYR A 435 -6.77 -0.75 16.48
CA TYR A 435 -6.52 -1.85 15.54
C TYR A 435 -5.35 -1.57 14.60
N VAL A 436 -5.26 -0.34 14.08
CA VAL A 436 -4.14 0.09 13.23
C VAL A 436 -2.82 0.08 14.03
N ALA A 437 -2.83 0.65 15.24
CA ALA A 437 -1.65 0.70 16.11
C ALA A 437 -1.14 -0.70 16.48
N ASN A 438 -2.03 -1.60 16.89
CA ASN A 438 -1.65 -2.95 17.30
C ASN A 438 -1.18 -3.81 16.12
N THR A 439 -1.86 -3.75 14.97
CA THR A 439 -1.46 -4.51 13.77
C THR A 439 -0.06 -4.12 13.32
N GLN A 440 0.24 -2.84 13.36
CA GLN A 440 1.54 -2.30 12.98
C GLN A 440 2.63 -2.62 14.02
N THR A 441 2.34 -2.46 15.32
CA THR A 441 3.31 -2.74 16.40
C THR A 441 3.67 -4.22 16.42
N PHE A 442 2.70 -5.09 16.14
CA PHE A 442 2.92 -6.52 15.95
C PHE A 442 3.84 -6.82 14.75
N LEU A 443 3.66 -6.15 13.62
CA LEU A 443 4.54 -6.31 12.45
C LEU A 443 5.99 -5.89 12.76
N ILE A 444 6.18 -4.79 13.50
CA ILE A 444 7.52 -4.35 13.93
C ILE A 444 8.12 -5.36 14.92
N LEU A 445 7.34 -5.87 15.88
CA LEU A 445 7.76 -6.93 16.81
C LEU A 445 8.23 -8.19 16.04
N CYS A 446 7.47 -8.66 15.05
CA CYS A 446 7.86 -9.80 14.22
C CYS A 446 9.21 -9.57 13.52
N LEU A 447 9.45 -8.36 13.02
CA LEU A 447 10.71 -8.02 12.37
C LEU A 447 11.89 -7.95 13.34
N PHE A 448 11.69 -7.42 14.56
CA PHE A 448 12.70 -7.39 15.62
C PHE A 448 13.02 -8.79 16.15
N VAL A 449 12.01 -9.65 16.34
CA VAL A 449 12.20 -11.06 16.71
C VAL A 449 12.98 -11.80 15.62
N ASN A 450 12.63 -11.59 14.34
CA ASN A 450 13.38 -12.18 13.23
C ASN A 450 14.83 -11.70 13.18
N PHE A 451 15.09 -10.41 13.43
CA PHE A 451 16.45 -9.89 13.56
C PHE A 451 17.20 -10.51 14.73
N TYR A 452 16.59 -10.58 15.92
CA TYR A 452 17.20 -11.17 17.11
C TYR A 452 17.58 -12.64 16.88
N VAL A 453 16.67 -13.43 16.31
CA VAL A 453 16.91 -14.85 15.99
C VAL A 453 18.07 -15.00 15.00
N ARG A 454 18.14 -14.16 13.96
CA ARG A 454 19.22 -14.21 12.96
C ARG A 454 20.56 -13.75 13.51
N SER A 455 20.59 -12.68 14.30
CA SER A 455 21.82 -12.05 14.77
C SER A 455 22.41 -12.71 16.01
N TYR A 456 21.58 -13.23 16.93
CA TYR A 456 22.05 -13.76 18.22
C TYR A 456 21.86 -15.27 18.33
N THR A 457 20.72 -15.82 17.91
CA THR A 457 20.46 -17.27 18.04
C THR A 457 21.19 -18.10 16.98
N CYS A 458 21.22 -17.64 15.72
CA CYS A 458 21.89 -18.35 14.63
C CYS A 458 23.42 -18.26 14.74
N HIS A 459 23.96 -17.10 15.16
CA HIS A 459 25.39 -16.93 15.41
C HIS A 459 25.86 -17.81 16.58
N ASN A 460 25.07 -17.92 17.67
CA ASN A 460 25.40 -18.84 18.76
C ASN A 460 25.36 -20.30 18.32
N LYS A 461 24.45 -20.71 17.42
CA LYS A 461 24.45 -22.07 16.85
C LYS A 461 25.71 -22.36 16.02
N LEU A 462 26.11 -21.44 15.13
CA LEU A 462 27.31 -21.60 14.30
C LEU A 462 28.60 -21.63 15.14
N VAL A 463 28.70 -20.80 16.19
CA VAL A 463 29.83 -20.85 17.13
C VAL A 463 29.84 -22.17 17.90
N THR A 464 28.68 -22.62 18.39
CA THR A 464 28.58 -23.89 19.15
C THR A 464 28.86 -25.12 18.27
N GLU A 465 28.42 -25.12 17.02
CA GLU A 465 28.70 -26.20 16.05
C GLU A 465 30.16 -26.19 15.59
N GLY A 466 30.76 -25.02 15.37
CA GLY A 466 32.19 -24.88 15.08
C GLY A 466 33.08 -25.35 16.24
N THR A 467 32.72 -25.03 17.49
CA THR A 467 33.45 -25.53 18.67
C THR A 467 33.32 -27.04 18.83
N LYS A 468 32.18 -27.64 18.47
CA LYS A 468 31.98 -29.10 18.47
C LYS A 468 32.78 -29.82 17.37
N GLN A 469 32.93 -29.23 16.19
CA GLN A 469 33.77 -29.80 15.13
C GLN A 469 35.27 -29.76 15.49
N VAL A 470 35.76 -28.64 16.03
CA VAL A 470 37.18 -28.52 16.45
C VAL A 470 37.52 -29.49 17.59
N SER A 471 36.59 -29.72 18.52
CA SER A 471 36.81 -30.70 19.60
C SER A 471 36.73 -32.16 19.14
N GLN A 472 35.96 -32.46 18.08
CA GLN A 472 35.97 -33.79 17.45
C GLN A 472 37.23 -34.04 16.61
N GLU A 473 37.76 -33.05 15.88
CA GLU A 473 39.03 -33.18 15.14
C GLU A 473 40.22 -33.38 16.10
N ASN A 474 40.30 -32.61 17.18
CA ASN A 474 41.35 -32.75 18.18
C ASN A 474 41.31 -34.11 18.90
N GLY A 475 40.11 -34.64 19.17
CA GLY A 475 39.96 -35.99 19.73
C GLY A 475 40.36 -37.09 18.75
N ARG A 476 40.12 -36.90 17.44
CA ARG A 476 40.53 -37.88 16.41
C ARG A 476 42.03 -37.90 16.20
N ALA A 477 42.67 -36.73 16.20
CA ALA A 477 44.13 -36.59 16.10
C ALA A 477 44.85 -37.24 17.29
N SER A 478 44.36 -37.06 18.52
CA SER A 478 44.98 -37.70 19.70
C SER A 478 44.82 -39.23 19.71
N THR A 479 43.77 -39.75 19.08
CA THR A 479 43.52 -41.20 19.01
C THR A 479 44.37 -41.87 17.92
N GLU A 480 44.69 -41.16 16.84
CA GLU A 480 45.62 -41.64 15.80
C GLU A 480 47.09 -41.63 16.28
N ASP A 481 47.50 -40.63 17.07
CA ASP A 481 48.84 -40.59 17.67
C ASP A 481 49.05 -41.67 18.75
N ALA A 482 47.99 -42.04 19.48
CA ALA A 482 48.03 -43.16 20.43
C ALA A 482 48.12 -44.54 19.75
N LYS A 483 47.73 -44.64 18.47
CA LYS A 483 47.80 -45.88 17.68
C LYS A 483 49.14 -46.06 16.94
N LYS A 484 49.98 -45.02 16.92
CA LYS A 484 51.31 -44.99 16.29
C LYS A 484 52.47 -45.16 17.29
N ARG A 485 52.18 -45.32 18.58
CA ARG A 485 53.18 -45.62 19.61
C ARG A 485 53.14 -47.07 20.04
#